data_AF-A0A182Y0L6-F1
#
_entry.id   AF-A0A182Y0L6-F1
#
_cell.length_a   1.000
_cell.length_b   1.000
_cell.length_c   1.000
_cell.angle_alpha   90.00
_cell.angle_beta   90.00
_cell.angle_gamma   90.00
#
_symmetry.space_group_name_H-M   'P 1'
#
loop_
_entity.id
_entity.type
_entity.pdbx_description
1 polymer ?
#
loop_
_entity_poly.entity_id
_entity_poly.type
_entity_poly.pdbx_seq_one_letter_code
_entity_poly.pdbx_strand_id
1 'polypeptide(L)' 'MFDAIVPDVCKILSAFTKFIRIGIADKNDNPPYFDKALYEAEVDENEDIQHTVLTVTAKDHDECK' A
#
# COMPACT_ATOMS: atom_id res chain seq x y z
N MET A 1 4.53 33.66 -63.73
CA MET A 1 5.43 34.15 -62.67
C MET A 1 4.57 34.74 -61.57
N PHE A 2 4.27 33.91 -60.57
CA PHE A 2 3.91 34.35 -59.23
C PHE A 2 4.21 33.14 -58.33
N ASP A 3 5.26 33.31 -57.56
CA ASP A 3 5.94 32.32 -56.75
C ASP A 3 5.24 32.11 -55.38
N ALA A 4 5.48 30.90 -54.86
CA ALA A 4 5.42 30.48 -53.47
C ALA A 4 4.04 30.35 -52.79
N ILE A 5 3.47 29.15 -52.89
CA ILE A 5 2.79 28.53 -51.75
C ILE A 5 3.91 28.16 -50.77
N VAL A 6 3.97 28.80 -49.62
CA VAL A 6 4.74 28.30 -48.47
C VAL A 6 3.88 27.28 -47.75
N PRO A 7 4.10 25.96 -47.90
CA PRO A 7 3.48 25.05 -46.96
C PRO A 7 4.17 25.28 -45.62
N ASP A 8 3.40 25.42 -44.55
CA ASP A 8 3.88 25.51 -43.18
C ASP A 8 4.51 24.15 -42.79
N VAL A 9 5.72 23.88 -43.29
CA VAL A 9 6.36 22.54 -43.26
C VAL A 9 6.90 22.17 -41.88
N CYS A 10 6.60 22.88 -40.79
CA CYS A 10 7.18 22.53 -39.48
C CYS A 10 6.24 22.60 -38.27
N LYS A 11 4.96 22.92 -38.44
CA LYS A 11 3.90 22.72 -37.43
C LYS A 11 2.75 22.13 -38.23
N ILE A 12 2.38 20.86 -38.11
CA ILE A 12 1.35 20.41 -37.19
C ILE A 12 1.56 18.91 -37.05
N LEU A 13 2.20 18.46 -35.97
CA LEU A 13 2.03 17.18 -35.28
C LEU A 13 3.24 17.01 -34.34
N SER A 14 3.36 17.93 -33.39
CA SER A 14 4.22 17.68 -32.24
C SER A 14 3.44 16.77 -31.28
N ALA A 15 3.57 15.46 -31.49
CA ALA A 15 2.98 14.48 -30.60
C ALA A 15 3.81 14.44 -29.31
N PHE A 16 3.33 15.13 -28.27
CA PHE A 16 3.92 15.07 -26.94
C PHE A 16 3.24 13.97 -26.12
N THR A 17 3.87 12.81 -26.05
CA THR A 17 3.45 11.77 -25.13
C THR A 17 4.04 12.05 -23.75
N LYS A 18 3.17 12.20 -22.74
CA LYS A 18 3.55 12.38 -21.34
C LYS A 18 3.29 11.07 -20.60
N PHE A 19 4.29 10.58 -19.88
CA PHE A 19 4.14 9.40 -19.04
C PHE A 19 3.77 9.86 -17.64
N ILE A 20 2.56 9.52 -17.19
CA ILE A 20 2.13 9.73 -15.81
C ILE A 20 2.28 8.39 -15.09
N ARG A 21 3.11 8.36 -14.04
CA ARG A 21 3.17 7.23 -13.12
C ARG A 21 2.18 7.50 -11.99
N ILE A 22 1.13 6.71 -11.94
CA ILE A 22 0.12 6.78 -10.87
C ILE A 22 0.51 5.71 -9.86
N GLY A 23 0.94 6.14 -8.68
CA GLY A 23 1.12 5.26 -7.53
C GLY A 23 -0.14 5.32 -6.69
N ILE A 24 -0.87 4.21 -6.59
CA ILE A 24 -1.93 4.08 -5.59
C ILE A 24 -1.22 3.61 -4.32
N ALA A 25 -1.13 4.51 -3.33
CA ALA A 25 -0.76 4.12 -1.99
C ALA A 25 -1.94 3.35 -1.42
N ASP A 26 -1.69 2.11 -0.98
CA ASP A 26 -2.69 1.36 -0.23
C ASP A 26 -2.93 2.10 1.07
N LYS A 27 -4.12 2.69 1.17
CA LYS A 27 -4.56 3.28 2.42
C LYS A 27 -4.98 2.06 3.21
N ASN A 28 -4.18 1.61 4.18
CA ASN A 28 -4.45 0.39 4.93
C ASN A 28 -5.90 0.42 5.44
N ASP A 29 -6.76 -0.25 4.67
CA ASP A 29 -8.20 -0.39 4.89
C ASP A 29 -8.46 -1.75 5.57
N ASN A 30 -7.40 -2.46 5.98
CA ASN A 30 -7.43 -3.83 6.46
C ASN A 30 -6.57 -4.00 7.73
N PRO A 31 -6.92 -3.31 8.82
CA PRO A 31 -6.13 -3.31 10.04
C PRO A 31 -6.01 -4.73 10.65
N PRO A 32 -4.95 -4.99 11.42
CA PRO A 32 -4.73 -6.30 12.01
C PRO A 32 -5.83 -6.64 13.00
N TYR A 33 -6.22 -7.91 13.03
CA TYR A 33 -7.28 -8.44 13.88
C TYR A 33 -6.78 -9.58 14.75
N PHE A 34 -7.44 -9.79 15.88
CA PHE A 34 -7.21 -10.94 16.75
C PHE A 34 -8.26 -12.02 16.48
N ASP A 35 -7.88 -13.30 16.58
CA ASP A 35 -8.80 -14.42 16.35
C ASP A 35 -9.91 -14.50 17.41
N LYS A 36 -9.66 -14.00 18.64
CA LYS A 36 -10.64 -14.00 19.73
C LYS A 36 -10.97 -12.58 20.16
N ALA A 37 -12.23 -12.38 20.53
CA ALA A 37 -12.70 -11.14 21.15
C ALA A 37 -12.22 -10.98 22.60
N LEU A 38 -11.89 -12.08 23.28
CA LEU A 38 -11.40 -12.08 24.66
C LEU A 38 -10.35 -13.20 24.84
N TYR A 39 -9.26 -12.86 25.52
CA TYR A 39 -8.25 -13.81 25.97
C TYR A 39 -8.13 -13.71 27.49
N GLU A 40 -8.39 -14.81 28.17
CA GLU A 40 -8.26 -14.94 29.63
C GLU A 40 -7.26 -16.06 29.92
N ALA A 41 -6.42 -15.84 30.94
CA ALA A 41 -5.45 -16.81 31.43
C ALA A 41 -5.34 -16.66 32.94
N GLU A 42 -5.16 -17.79 33.62
CA GLU A 42 -4.95 -17.87 35.06
C GLU A 42 -3.50 -18.33 35.29
N VAL A 43 -2.86 -17.78 36.33
CA VAL A 43 -1.48 -18.09 36.70
C VAL A 43 -1.42 -18.33 38.20
N ASP A 44 -0.63 -19.31 38.62
CA ASP A 44 -0.44 -19.62 40.03
C ASP A 44 0.40 -18.54 40.73
N GLU A 45 0.12 -18.30 42.01
CA GLU A 45 0.84 -17.29 42.79
C GLU A 45 2.32 -17.62 42.99
N ASN A 46 2.68 -18.89 42.83
CA ASN A 46 3.99 -19.43 43.13
C ASN A 46 4.84 -19.69 41.86
N GLU A 47 4.48 -19.05 40.74
CA GLU A 47 5.22 -19.13 39.47
C GLU A 47 6.57 -18.37 39.49
N ASP A 48 7.49 -18.84 38.65
CA ASP A 48 8.86 -18.33 38.60
C ASP A 48 8.99 -16.96 37.93
N ILE A 49 10.08 -16.26 38.24
CA ILE A 49 10.35 -14.92 37.72
C ILE A 49 10.67 -15.03 36.21
N GLN A 50 9.86 -14.37 35.38
CA GLN A 50 9.83 -14.45 33.90
C GLN A 50 8.91 -15.53 33.32
N HIS A 51 7.98 -16.07 34.11
CA HIS A 51 6.91 -16.89 33.55
C HIS A 51 6.05 -16.08 32.54
N THR A 52 5.86 -16.62 31.34
CA THR A 52 5.02 -15.99 30.30
C THR A 52 3.60 -16.54 30.40
N VAL A 53 2.66 -15.69 30.84
CA VAL A 53 1.28 -16.10 31.12
C VAL A 53 0.44 -16.25 29.85
N LEU A 54 0.62 -15.36 28.87
CA LEU A 54 -0.16 -15.38 27.65
C LEU A 54 0.62 -14.73 26.50
N THR A 55 0.60 -15.39 25.34
CA THR A 55 1.07 -14.82 24.07
C THR A 55 -0.12 -14.71 23.12
N VAL A 56 -0.40 -13.50 22.65
CA VAL A 56 -1.45 -13.24 21.65
C VAL A 56 -0.83 -12.82 20.33
N THR A 57 -1.45 -13.25 19.24
CA THR A 57 -1.01 -12.93 17.87
C THR A 57 -2.13 -12.22 17.16
N ALA A 58 -1.84 -11.03 16.62
CA ALA A 58 -2.71 -10.35 15.68
C ALA A 58 -2.34 -10.79 14.26
N LYS A 59 -3.34 -11.03 13.42
CA LYS A 59 -3.19 -11.34 12.01
C LYS A 59 -3.56 -10.12 11.20
N ASP A 60 -2.72 -9.78 10.25
CA ASP A 60 -3.00 -8.74 9.28
C ASP A 60 -3.29 -9.42 7.94
N HIS A 61 -4.33 -8.97 7.24
CA HIS A 61 -4.70 -9.52 5.92
C HIS A 61 -4.03 -8.77 4.77
N ASP A 62 -3.27 -7.69 5.04
CA ASP A 62 -2.46 -7.06 4.02
C ASP A 62 -1.36 -8.02 3.59
N GLU A 63 -1.38 -8.28 2.29
CA GLU A 63 -0.38 -9.06 1.56
C GLU A 63 1.02 -8.62 1.98
N CYS A 64 1.82 -9.56 2.46
CA CYS A 64 3.24 -9.37 2.67
C CYS A 64 3.85 -8.74 1.41
N LYS A 65 4.15 -7.43 1.48
CA LYS A 65 5.01 -6.74 0.54
C LYS A 65 6.43 -6.69 1.05
#